data_AF-A0A7Y5SMG4-F1
#
_entry.id   AF-A0A7Y5SMG4-F1
#
_cell.length_a   1.000
_cell.length_b   1.000
_cell.length_c   1.000
_cell.angle_alpha   90.00
_cell.angle_beta   90.00
_cell.angle_gamma   90.00
#
_symmetry.space_group_name_H-M   'P 1'
#
loop_
_entity.id
_entity.type
_entity.pdbx_description
1 polymer ?
#
loop_
_entity_poly.entity_id
_entity_poly.type
_entity_poly.pdbx_seq_one_letter_code
_entity_poly.pdbx_strand_id
1 'polypeptide(L)'
;MKFGDQEREMTLKLKLEGDKLTGAMVCREGQETPIQDGALKDNVVSFKIVREREERKMTSKYTGKLSSDTIKGKTEFERDGQTQSRDWEAKRAKEK
;
A
#
# COMPACT_ATOMS: atom_id res chain seq x y z
N MET A 1 9.08 3.64 -0.98
CA MET A 1 8.09 4.24 -0.05
C MET A 1 8.74 4.47 1.30
N LYS A 2 8.32 5.49 2.05
CA LYS A 2 8.80 5.78 3.41
C LYS A 2 7.77 5.33 4.44
N PHE A 3 8.18 4.55 5.43
CA PHE A 3 7.34 4.15 6.56
C PHE A 3 8.00 4.63 7.85
N GLY A 4 7.63 5.81 8.34
CA GLY A 4 8.37 6.51 9.40
C GLY A 4 9.83 6.77 9.01
N ASP A 5 10.76 6.32 9.86
CA ASP A 5 12.22 6.44 9.68
C ASP A 5 12.82 5.33 8.77
N GLN A 6 12.05 4.29 8.44
CA GLN A 6 12.49 3.24 7.52
C GLN A 6 12.14 3.59 6.07
N GLU A 7 13.16 3.86 5.26
CA GLU A 7 13.06 3.78 3.80
C GLU A 7 12.96 2.33 3.37
N ARG A 8 11.79 1.95 2.83
CA ARG A 8 11.61 0.65 2.18
C ARG A 8 11.49 0.86 0.69
N GLU A 9 12.44 0.28 -0.03
CA GLU A 9 12.35 0.10 -1.48
C GLU A 9 11.19 -0.87 -1.75
N MET A 10 10.04 -0.27 -2.06
CA MET A 10 8.80 -0.95 -2.42
C MET A 10 8.26 -0.21 -3.63
N THR A 11 7.91 -0.98 -4.64
CA THR A 11 7.34 -0.47 -5.89
C THR A 11 5.88 -0.84 -5.89
N LEU A 12 4.99 0.16 -5.90
CA LEU A 12 3.56 -0.07 -6.11
C LEU A 12 3.22 0.25 -7.55
N LYS A 13 2.80 -0.79 -8.27
CA LYS A 13 2.20 -0.68 -9.59
C LYS A 13 0.71 -0.47 -9.37
N LEU A 14 0.27 0.78 -9.34
CA LEU A 14 -1.15 1.14 -9.20
C LEU A 14 -1.67 1.61 -10.55
N LYS A 15 -2.82 1.06 -10.95
CA LYS A 15 -3.57 1.43 -12.13
C LYS A 15 -4.95 1.92 -11.68
N LEU A 16 -5.31 3.12 -12.10
CA LEU A 16 -6.63 3.68 -11.84
C LEU A 16 -7.50 3.43 -13.07
N GLU A 17 -8.58 2.68 -12.91
CA GLU A 17 -9.58 2.42 -13.94
C GLU A 17 -10.90 3.05 -13.50
N GLY A 18 -11.10 4.33 -13.87
CA GLY A 18 -12.22 5.14 -13.40
C GLY A 18 -12.13 5.38 -11.89
N ASP A 19 -13.10 4.87 -11.13
CA ASP A 19 -13.15 4.92 -9.66
C ASP A 19 -12.43 3.76 -8.96
N LYS A 20 -12.06 2.71 -9.72
CA LYS A 20 -11.43 1.51 -9.14
C LYS A 20 -9.92 1.60 -9.23
N LEU A 21 -9.25 1.33 -8.12
CA LEU A 21 -7.80 1.24 -8.06
C LEU A 21 -7.40 -0.24 -8.09
N THR A 22 -6.73 -0.65 -9.14
CA THR A 22 -6.15 -2.00 -9.28
C THR A 22 -4.63 -1.91 -9.23
N GLY A 23 -3.94 -2.98 -8.88
CA GLY A 23 -2.50 -2.92 -8.78
C GLY A 23 -1.83 -4.07 -8.04
N ALA A 24 -0.51 -4.00 -7.98
CA ALA A 24 0.33 -4.92 -7.25
C ALA A 24 1.45 -4.17 -6.51
N MET A 25 1.69 -4.58 -5.27
CA MET A 25 2.80 -4.11 -4.46
C MET A 25 3.95 -5.11 -4.56
N VAL A 26 5.07 -4.67 -5.14
CA VAL A 26 6.33 -5.41 -5.16
C VAL A 26 7.14 -5.01 -3.94
N CYS A 27 7.40 -5.97 -3.06
CA CYS A 27 8.31 -5.76 -1.94
C CYS A 27 9.76 -6.09 -2.28
N ARG A 28 10.69 -5.66 -1.41
CA ARG A 28 12.14 -5.90 -1.51
C ARG A 28 12.54 -7.37 -1.72
N GLU A 29 11.69 -8.31 -1.35
CA GLU A 29 11.90 -9.75 -1.58
C GLU A 29 11.48 -10.23 -2.98
N GLY A 30 11.08 -9.33 -3.88
CA GLY A 30 10.52 -9.69 -5.19
C GLY A 30 9.08 -10.23 -5.12
N GLN A 31 8.51 -10.33 -3.93
CA GLN A 31 7.14 -10.78 -3.73
C GLN A 31 6.16 -9.71 -4.23
N GLU A 32 5.51 -9.99 -5.36
CA GLU A 32 4.39 -9.21 -5.88
C GLU A 32 3.10 -9.63 -5.16
N THR A 33 2.47 -8.69 -4.46
CA THR A 33 1.19 -8.93 -3.80
C THR A 33 0.12 -8.06 -4.46
N PRO A 34 -0.94 -8.64 -5.04
CA PRO A 34 -2.03 -7.85 -5.59
C PRO A 34 -2.74 -7.06 -4.49
N ILE A 35 -3.14 -5.84 -4.82
CA ILE A 35 -4.03 -5.08 -3.94
C ILE A 35 -5.46 -5.59 -4.11
N GLN A 36 -6.22 -5.56 -3.02
CA GLN A 36 -7.63 -5.91 -2.95
C GLN A 36 -8.43 -4.70 -2.46
N ASP A 37 -9.70 -4.61 -2.87
CA ASP A 37 -10.59 -3.50 -2.48
C ASP A 37 -9.96 -2.11 -2.70
N GLY A 38 -9.23 -1.95 -3.80
CA GLY A 38 -8.63 -0.66 -4.13
C GLY A 38 -9.67 0.32 -4.67
N ALA A 39 -9.81 1.45 -3.99
CA ALA A 39 -10.68 2.54 -4.38
C ALA A 39 -9.95 3.88 -4.24
N LEU A 40 -10.27 4.81 -5.14
CA LEU A 40 -9.84 6.20 -5.05
C LEU A 40 -11.08 7.08 -5.08
N LYS A 41 -11.39 7.75 -3.97
CA LYS A 41 -12.51 8.70 -3.86
C LYS A 41 -12.04 10.00 -3.25
N ASP A 42 -12.38 11.14 -3.86
CA ASP A 42 -12.07 12.47 -3.30
C ASP A 42 -10.59 12.66 -2.90
N ASN A 43 -9.68 12.14 -3.73
CA ASN A 43 -8.23 12.10 -3.44
C ASN A 43 -7.83 11.26 -2.22
N VAL A 44 -8.71 10.40 -1.72
CA VAL A 44 -8.42 9.40 -0.70
C VAL A 44 -8.29 8.04 -1.38
N VAL A 45 -7.10 7.48 -1.29
CA VAL A 45 -6.80 6.12 -1.73
C VAL A 45 -7.00 5.17 -0.56
N SER A 46 -7.73 4.09 -0.79
CA SER A 46 -7.91 3.02 0.17
C SER A 46 -7.75 1.69 -0.54
N PHE A 47 -6.90 0.83 -0.01
CA PHE A 47 -6.69 -0.51 -0.54
C PHE A 47 -6.24 -1.45 0.56
N LYS A 48 -6.45 -2.74 0.37
CA LYS A 48 -6.03 -3.79 1.30
C LYS A 48 -5.05 -4.69 0.59
N ILE A 49 -4.10 -5.23 1.33
CA ILE A 49 -3.13 -6.19 0.82
C ILE A 49 -3.17 -7.37 1.76
N VAL A 50 -3.44 -8.55 1.22
CA VAL A 50 -3.39 -9.79 1.97
C VAL A 50 -2.10 -10.48 1.59
N ARG A 51 -1.15 -10.54 2.53
CA ARG A 51 0.09 -11.29 2.36
C ARG A 51 -0.02 -12.62 3.04
N GLU A 52 0.19 -13.67 2.27
CA GLU A 52 0.32 -15.03 2.77
C GLU A 52 1.81 -15.34 2.83
N ARG A 53 2.33 -15.60 4.04
CA ARG A 53 3.68 -16.13 4.22
C ARG A 53 3.56 -17.47 4.93
N GLU A 54 3.91 -18.53 4.22
CA GLU A 54 3.90 -19.95 4.63
C GLU A 54 2.60 -20.42 5.31
N GLU A 55 2.33 -19.99 6.54
CA GLU A 55 1.21 -20.44 7.36
C GLU A 55 0.40 -19.29 8.00
N ARG A 56 0.79 -18.01 7.77
CA ARG A 56 0.06 -16.85 8.32
C ARG A 56 -0.40 -15.89 7.23
N LYS A 57 -1.69 -15.55 7.29
CA LYS A 57 -2.29 -14.48 6.48
C LYS A 57 -2.21 -13.17 7.25
N MET A 58 -1.47 -12.21 6.72
CA MET A 58 -1.40 -10.85 7.25
C MET A 58 -2.19 -9.92 6.35
N THR A 59 -3.30 -9.39 6.86
CA THR A 59 -4.07 -8.37 6.17
C THR A 59 -3.54 -6.99 6.55
N SER A 60 -3.06 -6.25 5.56
CA SER A 60 -2.57 -4.88 5.71
C SER A 60 -3.53 -3.94 4.99
N LYS A 61 -4.19 -3.07 5.75
CA LYS A 61 -5.02 -1.99 5.22
C LYS A 61 -4.13 -0.77 4.98
N TYR A 62 -4.33 -0.13 3.84
CA TYR A 62 -3.63 1.09 3.47
C TYR A 62 -4.67 2.15 3.15
N THR A 63 -4.57 3.27 3.85
CA THR A 63 -5.43 4.43 3.62
C THR A 63 -4.51 5.63 3.49
N GLY A 64 -4.68 6.43 2.44
CA GLY A 64 -3.84 7.60 2.22
C GLY A 64 -4.57 8.68 1.45
N LYS A 65 -4.16 9.92 1.67
CA LYS A 65 -4.62 11.05 0.88
C LYS A 65 -3.59 11.34 -0.20
N LEU A 66 -4.01 11.26 -1.45
CA LEU A 66 -3.26 11.67 -2.63
C LEU A 66 -3.26 13.21 -2.70
N SER A 67 -2.08 13.81 -2.66
CA SER A 67 -1.86 15.25 -2.83
C SER A 67 -0.90 15.46 -3.98
N SER A 68 -1.41 15.90 -5.14
CA SER A 68 -0.72 16.01 -6.43
C SER A 68 0.02 14.73 -6.85
N ASP A 69 1.26 14.55 -6.37
CA ASP A 69 2.15 13.44 -6.72
C ASP A 69 2.59 12.64 -5.49
N THR A 70 2.12 12.99 -4.29
CA THR A 70 2.49 12.32 -3.05
C THR A 70 1.25 11.80 -2.34
N ILE A 71 1.28 10.54 -1.94
CA ILE A 71 0.29 9.93 -1.08
C ILE A 71 0.86 9.92 0.33
N LYS A 72 0.12 10.53 1.26
CA LYS A 72 0.44 10.44 2.70
C LYS A 72 -0.71 9.75 3.39
N GLY A 73 -0.39 8.73 4.17
CA GLY A 73 -1.40 7.88 4.74
C GLY A 73 -0.95 7.14 5.96
N LYS A 74 -1.85 6.30 6.44
CA LYS A 74 -1.59 5.33 7.49
C LYS A 74 -1.82 3.94 6.95
N THR A 75 -0.93 3.03 7.32
CA THR A 75 -1.09 1.60 7.08
C THR A 75 -1.33 0.92 8.41
N GLU A 76 -2.28 0.02 8.44
CA GLU A 76 -2.65 -0.77 9.61
C GLU A 76 -2.59 -2.23 9.23
N PHE A 77 -1.79 -3.00 9.95
CA PHE A 77 -1.64 -4.43 9.69
C PHE A 77 -1.56 -5.19 10.99
N GLU A 78 -2.16 -6.37 11.00
CA GLU A 78 -2.07 -7.28 12.13
C GLU A 78 -0.83 -8.16 11.98
N ARG A 79 0.03 -8.17 12.99
CA ARG A 79 1.17 -9.05 13.08
C ARG A 79 1.18 -9.69 14.45
N ASP A 80 1.12 -11.02 14.49
CA ASP A 80 1.25 -11.78 15.76
C ASP A 80 0.15 -11.42 16.78
N GLY A 81 -1.09 -11.24 16.33
CA GLY A 81 -2.22 -10.82 17.19
C GLY A 81 -2.15 -9.37 17.68
N GLN A 82 -1.16 -8.59 17.23
CA GLN A 82 -1.02 -7.17 17.54
C GLN A 82 -1.28 -6.33 16.30
N THR A 83 -2.22 -5.39 16.41
CA THR A 83 -2.45 -4.38 15.38
C THR A 83 -1.32 -3.35 15.44
N GLN A 84 -0.51 -3.31 14.38
CA GLN A 84 0.48 -2.26 14.19
C GLN A 84 -0.07 -1.24 13.20
N SER A 85 0.14 0.04 13.52
CA SER A 85 -0.13 1.14 12.59
C SER A 85 1.16 1.91 12.33
N ARG A 86 1.38 2.32 11.08
CA ARG A 86 2.53 3.13 10.68
C ARG A 86 2.12 4.18 9.67
N ASP A 87 2.66 5.37 9.82
CA ASP A 87 2.54 6.42 8.83
C ASP A 87 3.39 6.05 7.62
N TRP A 88 2.81 6.21 6.44
CA TRP A 88 3.49 5.94 5.19
C TRP A 88 3.37 7.12 4.24
N GLU A 89 4.47 7.39 3.57
CA GLU A 89 4.55 8.35 2.49
C GLU A 89 5.00 7.62 1.23
N ALA A 90 4.20 7.75 0.18
CA ALA A 90 4.56 7.29 -1.15
C ALA A 90 4.59 8.46 -2.11
N LYS A 91 5.68 8.56 -2.85
CA LYS A 91 5.77 9.48 -3.98
C LYS A 91 5.47 8.70 -5.23
N ARG A 92 4.69 9.29 -6.14
CA ARG A 92 4.43 8.76 -7.47
C ARG A 92 5.79 8.62 -8.17
N ALA A 93 6.21 7.39 -8.39
CA ALA A 93 7.30 7.13 -9.32
C ALA A 93 6.77 7.42 -10.72
N LYS A 94 7.39 8.35 -11.45
CA LYS A 94 7.16 8.46 -12.89
C LYS A 94 7.68 7.18 -13.52
N GLU A 95 6.78 6.32 -13.96
CA GLU A 95 7.11 5.33 -14.98
C GLU A 95 7.54 6.14 -16.21
N LYS A 96 8.75 5.87 -16.69
CA LYS A 96 9.42 6.63 -17.76
C LYS A 96 9.19 5.94 -19.09
#